data_AF-A0A1E5VSD0-F1
#
_entry.id   AF-A0A1E5VSD0-F1
#
_cell.length_a   1.000
_cell.length_b   1.000
_cell.length_c   1.000
_cell.angle_alpha   90.00
_cell.angle_beta   90.00
_cell.angle_gamma   90.00
#
_symmetry.space_group_name_H-M   'P 1'
#
loop_
_entity.id
_entity.type
_entity.pdbx_description
1 polymer ?
#
loop_
_entity_poly.entity_id
_entity_poly.type
_entity_poly.pdbx_seq_one_letter_code
_entity_poly.pdbx_strand_id
1 'polypeptide(L)'
;MIKLSTGHTVGFAHCSTFTGRIRGLSVPDPTERELGSAAAQWCPAGVDPRVAVTMHMGTPRVFDNQYFQDLRDGMGLLASDQLLYTDPRSRPTVDALAQSSIAFG
;
A
#
# COMPACT_ATOMS: atom_id res chain seq x y z
N MET A 1 -4.02 -8.30 -13.84
CA MET A 1 -3.03 -7.85 -12.83
C MET A 1 -3.72 -7.13 -11.66
N ILE A 2 -4.52 -6.08 -11.89
CA ILE A 2 -5.14 -5.23 -10.84
C ILE A 2 -5.92 -6.02 -9.76
N LYS A 3 -6.86 -6.90 -10.16
CA LYS A 3 -7.63 -7.71 -9.20
C LYS A 3 -6.76 -8.69 -8.39
N LEU A 4 -5.65 -9.19 -8.94
CA LEU A 4 -4.76 -10.12 -8.24
C LEU A 4 -3.90 -9.41 -7.19
N SER A 5 -3.63 -8.12 -7.37
CA SER A 5 -2.91 -7.30 -6.39
C SER A 5 -3.65 -7.16 -5.05
N THR A 6 -4.94 -7.51 -5.01
CA THR A 6 -5.71 -7.60 -3.75
C THR A 6 -5.11 -8.57 -2.75
N GLY A 7 -4.32 -9.57 -3.18
CA GLY A 7 -3.61 -10.46 -2.26
C GLY A 7 -2.77 -9.72 -1.23
N HIS A 8 -2.36 -8.48 -1.52
CA HIS A 8 -1.62 -7.61 -0.60
C HIS A 8 -2.48 -7.04 0.56
N THR A 9 -3.80 -7.25 0.57
CA THR A 9 -4.67 -6.90 1.71
C THR A 9 -4.37 -7.76 2.95
N VAL A 10 -3.91 -9.00 2.75
CA VAL A 10 -3.53 -9.95 3.80
C VAL A 10 -2.14 -10.50 3.50
N GLY A 11 -1.11 -9.90 4.09
CA GLY A 11 0.26 -10.32 3.80
C GLY A 11 1.33 -9.52 4.52
N PHE A 12 2.58 -9.89 4.27
CA PHE A 12 3.75 -9.23 4.81
C PHE A 12 4.71 -8.84 3.69
N ALA A 13 5.35 -7.69 3.83
CA ALA A 13 6.44 -7.26 2.97
C ALA A 13 7.68 -6.98 3.83
N HIS A 14 8.85 -7.36 3.31
CA HIS A 14 10.11 -7.01 3.95
C HIS A 14 10.33 -5.50 3.89
N CYS A 15 10.87 -4.91 4.96
CA CYS A 15 11.17 -3.47 5.03
C CYS A 15 12.00 -3.01 3.82
N SER A 16 12.98 -3.81 3.42
CA SER A 16 13.86 -3.56 2.27
C SER A 16 13.10 -3.37 0.94
N THR A 17 11.87 -3.87 0.83
CA THR A 17 11.05 -3.79 -0.40
C THR A 17 10.39 -2.42 -0.60
N PHE A 18 10.11 -1.67 0.47
CA PHE A 18 9.30 -0.44 0.37
C PHE A 18 9.93 0.80 1.03
N THR A 19 10.91 0.65 1.93
CA THR A 19 11.45 1.81 2.67
C THR A 19 12.08 2.87 1.79
N GLY A 20 12.58 2.50 0.60
CA GLY A 20 13.13 3.46 -0.37
C GLY A 20 12.10 4.46 -0.90
N ARG A 21 10.85 4.02 -1.13
CA ARG A 21 9.75 4.93 -1.53
C ARG A 21 9.32 5.81 -0.35
N ILE A 22 9.15 5.19 0.81
CA ILE A 22 8.45 5.80 1.94
C ILE A 22 9.36 6.73 2.78
N ARG A 23 10.68 6.62 2.65
CA ARG A 23 11.67 7.50 3.32
C ARG A 23 12.33 8.52 2.41
N GLY A 24 11.94 8.59 1.14
CA GLY A 24 12.52 9.54 0.19
C GLY A 24 12.23 11.00 0.58
N LEU A 25 13.13 11.92 0.22
CA LEU A 25 13.03 13.36 0.49
C LEU A 25 11.95 14.08 -0.34
N SER A 26 11.24 13.37 -1.21
CA SER A 26 10.30 13.91 -2.19
C SER A 26 8.90 13.33 -1.99
N VAL A 27 8.38 13.39 -0.76
CA VAL A 27 7.00 12.99 -0.44
C VAL A 27 6.14 14.27 -0.34
N PRO A 28 5.53 14.74 -1.46
CA PRO A 28 4.75 15.97 -1.47
C PRO A 28 3.43 15.84 -0.69
N ASP A 29 2.86 14.63 -0.61
CA ASP A 29 1.52 14.40 -0.08
C ASP A 29 1.50 14.23 1.47
N PRO A 30 0.60 14.92 2.20
CA PRO A 30 0.37 14.68 3.63
C PRO A 30 0.13 13.21 4.00
N THR A 31 -0.64 12.47 3.22
CA THR A 31 -0.98 11.08 3.51
C THR A 31 0.21 10.15 3.34
N GLU A 32 1.04 10.41 2.32
CA GLU A 32 2.30 9.67 2.16
C GLU A 32 3.30 9.98 3.30
N ARG A 33 3.24 11.16 3.94
CA ARG A 33 4.04 11.46 5.15
C ARG A 33 3.56 10.69 6.38
N GLU A 34 2.26 10.46 6.52
CA GLU A 34 1.70 9.63 7.58
C GLU A 34 2.14 8.17 7.40
N LEU A 35 2.05 7.64 6.17
CA LEU A 35 2.59 6.32 5.82
C LEU A 35 4.11 6.25 6.08
N GLY A 36 4.83 7.33 5.73
CA GLY A 36 6.22 7.63 6.09
C GLY A 36 6.55 7.37 7.55
N SER A 37 5.78 8.04 8.41
CA SER A 37 5.98 8.05 9.85
C SER A 37 5.65 6.70 10.47
N ALA A 38 4.58 6.07 10.01
CA ALA A 38 4.18 4.74 10.47
C ALA A 38 5.22 3.67 10.07
N ALA A 39 5.68 3.69 8.82
CA ALA A 39 6.75 2.81 8.35
C ALA A 39 8.09 3.06 9.05
N ALA A 40 8.39 4.28 9.49
CA ALA A 40 9.58 4.58 10.30
C ALA A 40 9.54 3.87 11.66
N GLN A 41 8.35 3.73 12.27
CA GLN A 41 8.18 3.01 13.53
C GLN A 41 8.37 1.50 13.36
N TRP A 42 7.87 0.90 12.26
CA TRP A 42 7.98 -0.55 12.06
C TRP A 42 9.32 -0.99 11.49
N CYS A 43 9.98 -0.13 10.71
CA CYS A 43 11.19 -0.48 9.97
C CYS A 43 12.37 0.45 10.28
N PRO A 44 12.75 0.74 11.54
CA PRO A 44 13.73 1.78 11.87
C PRO A 44 15.02 1.75 11.02
N ALA A 45 15.69 2.90 10.88
CA ALA A 45 16.92 2.97 10.08
C ALA A 45 17.96 1.95 10.59
N GLY A 46 18.49 1.12 9.68
CA GLY A 46 19.41 0.03 10.03
C GLY A 46 18.75 -1.26 10.53
N VAL A 47 17.42 -1.39 10.47
CA VAL A 47 16.71 -2.64 10.75
C VAL A 47 17.22 -3.79 9.86
N ASP A 48 17.23 -5.03 10.38
CA ASP A 48 17.56 -6.21 9.58
C ASP A 48 16.65 -6.25 8.34
N PRO A 49 17.20 -6.37 7.11
CA PRO A 49 16.42 -6.38 5.87
C PRO A 49 15.41 -7.52 5.78
N ARG A 50 15.53 -8.56 6.63
CA ARG A 50 14.58 -9.68 6.76
C ARG A 50 13.36 -9.36 7.61
N VAL A 51 13.35 -8.25 8.36
CA VAL A 51 12.15 -7.84 9.09
C VAL A 51 11.03 -7.57 8.09
N ALA A 52 9.89 -8.21 8.30
CA ALA A 52 8.68 -8.05 7.51
C ALA A 52 7.57 -7.46 8.37
N VAL A 53 6.76 -6.60 7.75
CA VAL A 53 5.63 -5.94 8.40
C VAL A 53 4.38 -6.21 7.59
N THR A 54 3.22 -6.05 8.21
CA THR A 54 1.93 -6.20 7.53
C THR A 54 1.82 -5.23 6.38
N MET A 55 1.37 -5.70 5.22
CA MET A 55 1.22 -4.87 4.03
C MET A 55 0.06 -3.89 4.11
N HIS A 56 -0.95 -4.22 4.92
CA HIS A 56 -2.13 -3.42 5.16
C HIS A 56 -2.23 -3.05 6.64
N MET A 57 -2.45 -1.77 6.92
CA MET A 57 -2.38 -1.22 8.28
C MET A 57 -3.74 -1.12 8.96
N GLY A 58 -4.81 -0.91 8.19
CA GLY A 58 -6.17 -0.86 8.72
C GLY A 58 -6.70 -2.23 9.09
N THR A 59 -6.64 -3.19 8.16
CA THR A 59 -7.22 -4.53 8.34
C THR A 59 -6.26 -5.67 7.93
N PRO A 60 -5.11 -5.85 8.62
CA PRO A 60 -4.05 -6.79 8.23
C PRO A 60 -4.45 -8.28 8.12
N ARG A 61 -5.66 -8.63 8.57
CA ARG A 61 -6.20 -10.01 8.59
C ARG A 61 -7.53 -10.14 7.87
N VAL A 62 -8.02 -9.09 7.22
CA VAL A 62 -9.32 -9.11 6.54
C VAL A 62 -9.09 -9.00 5.04
N PHE A 63 -9.66 -9.94 4.30
CA PHE A 63 -9.65 -9.88 2.83
C PHE A 63 -10.83 -9.02 2.37
N ASP A 64 -10.57 -7.72 2.24
CA ASP A 64 -11.58 -6.73 1.85
C ASP A 64 -11.06 -5.76 0.77
N ASN A 65 -11.94 -4.89 0.30
CA ASN A 65 -11.62 -3.88 -0.70
C ASN A 65 -11.00 -2.59 -0.12
N GLN A 66 -10.67 -2.55 1.19
CA GLN A 66 -9.97 -1.42 1.80
C GLN A 66 -8.62 -1.19 1.13
N TYR A 67 -7.96 -2.27 0.67
CA TYR A 67 -6.74 -2.17 -0.16
C TYR A 67 -6.88 -1.14 -1.29
N PHE A 68 -7.98 -1.16 -2.05
CA PHE A 68 -8.18 -0.22 -3.16
C PHE A 68 -8.55 1.19 -2.71
N GLN A 69 -9.17 1.33 -1.54
CA GLN A 69 -9.44 2.63 -0.93
C GLN A 69 -8.12 3.28 -0.50
N ASP A 70 -7.24 2.53 0.14
CA ASP A 70 -5.90 2.98 0.53
C ASP A 70 -5.08 3.46 -0.68
N LEU A 71 -5.19 2.79 -1.84
CA LEU A 71 -4.50 3.27 -3.05
C LEU A 71 -5.00 4.63 -3.52
N ARG A 72 -6.31 4.93 -3.36
CA ARG A 72 -6.88 6.24 -3.70
C ARG A 72 -6.33 7.33 -2.79
N ASP A 73 -6.06 6.99 -1.54
CA ASP A 73 -5.56 7.89 -0.52
C ASP A 73 -4.03 8.02 -0.54
N GLY A 74 -3.33 7.33 -1.45
CA GLY A 74 -1.86 7.37 -1.51
C GLY A 74 -1.16 6.44 -0.51
N MET A 75 -1.91 5.58 0.18
CA MET A 75 -1.45 4.72 1.26
C MET A 75 -0.96 3.33 0.82
N GLY A 76 -0.81 3.08 -0.48
CA GLY A 76 -0.25 1.80 -0.95
C GLY A 76 1.17 1.61 -0.44
N LEU A 77 1.49 0.51 0.25
CA LEU A 77 2.82 0.31 0.84
C LEU A 77 3.91 0.12 -0.23
N LEU A 78 3.67 -0.77 -1.20
CA LEU A 78 4.60 -1.01 -2.28
C LEU A 78 4.46 0.05 -3.38
N ALA A 79 5.57 0.43 -4.00
CA ALA A 79 5.53 1.32 -5.17
C ALA A 79 4.67 0.73 -6.32
N SER A 80 4.71 -0.59 -6.51
CA SER A 80 3.88 -1.29 -7.49
C SER A 80 2.39 -1.21 -7.18
N ASP A 81 2.01 -1.15 -5.90
CA ASP A 81 0.61 -0.99 -5.49
C ASP A 81 0.16 0.43 -5.78
N GLN A 82 0.94 1.43 -5.33
CA GLN A 82 0.58 2.83 -5.56
C GLN A 82 0.53 3.19 -7.06
N LEU A 83 1.35 2.52 -7.88
CA LEU A 83 1.33 2.68 -9.34
C LEU A 83 -0.04 2.33 -9.96
N LEU A 84 -0.80 1.40 -9.36
CA LEU A 84 -2.12 1.03 -9.88
C LEU A 84 -3.11 2.22 -9.86
N TYR A 85 -2.94 3.14 -8.92
CA TYR A 85 -3.79 4.34 -8.85
C TYR A 85 -3.19 5.55 -9.57
N THR A 86 -1.87 5.70 -9.53
CA THR A 86 -1.21 6.83 -10.21
C THR A 86 -1.16 6.68 -11.73
N ASP A 87 -1.19 5.46 -12.26
CA ASP A 87 -1.32 5.21 -13.70
C ASP A 87 -2.77 5.43 -14.20
N PRO A 88 -3.00 6.37 -15.14
CA PRO A 88 -4.34 6.66 -15.66
C PRO A 88 -5.06 5.47 -16.29
N ARG A 89 -4.31 4.46 -16.77
CA ARG A 89 -4.88 3.28 -17.45
C ARG A 89 -5.53 2.31 -16.47
N SER A 90 -5.01 2.20 -15.25
CA SER A 90 -5.54 1.30 -14.21
C SER A 90 -6.46 1.99 -13.23
N ARG A 91 -6.33 3.32 -13.06
CA ARG A 91 -7.13 4.13 -12.12
C ARG A 91 -8.63 3.85 -12.17
N PRO A 92 -9.32 3.79 -13.34
CA PRO A 92 -10.77 3.54 -13.36
C PRO A 92 -11.16 2.18 -12.78
N THR A 93 -10.29 1.16 -12.93
CA THR A 93 -10.54 -0.16 -12.35
C THR A 93 -10.34 -0.14 -10.84
N VAL A 94 -9.34 0.58 -10.34
CA VAL A 94 -9.12 0.77 -8.89
C VAL A 94 -10.30 1.50 -8.27
N ASP A 95 -10.80 2.57 -8.89
CA ASP A 95 -11.97 3.31 -8.41
C ASP A 95 -13.21 2.42 -8.32
N ALA A 96 -13.46 1.59 -9.34
CA ALA A 96 -14.59 0.66 -9.33
C ALA A 96 -14.49 -0.39 -8.21
N LEU A 97 -13.30 -0.93 -7.96
CA LEU A 97 -13.08 -1.94 -6.91
C LEU A 97 -13.11 -1.33 -5.49
N ALA A 98 -12.66 -0.08 -5.35
CA ALA A 98 -12.77 0.67 -4.09
C ALA A 98 -14.23 0.96 -3.71
N GLN A 99 -15.12 1.13 -4.69
CA GLN A 99 -16.54 1.47 -4.46
C GLN A 99 -17.45 0.26 -4.24
N SER A 100 -17.00 -0.97 -4.55
CA SER A 100 -17.86 -2.15 -4.51
C SER A 100 -17.14 -3.39 -4.02
N SER A 101 -17.52 -3.86 -2.83
CA SER A 101 -17.09 -5.17 -2.30
C SER A 101 -17.65 -6.35 -3.12
N ILE A 102 -18.69 -6.14 -3.93
CA ILE A 102 -19.20 -7.16 -4.87
C ILE A 102 -18.27 -7.27 -6.08
N ALA A 103 -17.73 -6.16 -6.59
CA ALA A 103 -16.77 -6.19 -7.70
C ALA A 103 -15.41 -6.80 -7.29
N PHE A 104 -15.14 -6.82 -5.98
CA PHE A 104 -13.99 -7.44 -5.33
C PHE A 104 -14.09 -8.98 -5.25
N GLY A 105 -15.31 -9.52 -5.11
CA GLY A 105 -15.59 -10.96 -5.09
C GLY A 105 -15.54 -11.64 -6.45
#